data_AF-A0A9D1AA61-F1
#
_entry.id   AF-A0A9D1AA61-F1
#
_cell.length_a   1.000
_cell.length_b   1.000
_cell.length_c   1.000
_cell.angle_alpha   90.00
_cell.angle_beta   90.00
_cell.angle_gamma   90.00
#
_symmetry.space_group_name_H-M   'P 1'
#
loop_
_entity.id
_entity.type
_entity.pdbx_description
1 polymer ?
#
loop_
_entity_poly.entity_id
_entity_poly.type
_entity_poly.pdbx_seq_one_letter_code
_entity_poly.pdbx_strand_id
1 'polypeptide(L)'
;RIKRIVLIDDVSESLQKAADTMGEGLTGWVLKHLEKAYSGLDRKELVKVRREEKLHRDAEAGKPEIFARGCSFYKLAWLFFLGSLLGDIVETIFCYFTMGELMSRSSLVYGPFSIVWGMGCVLLTVILYQYRERSDSFIFLFGTFLGGAYEYICSVLAELVFGTMFWDYSGIPFNLGGRINLLYCFFWGIAAVVWMKFLYPRLSALIERIPVKPGKWLTWIMVVFMCFNMLISSLALYRYNQRQTDSSAETNAYTEFIDTHFPDERMERIYPKAKPAK
;
A
#
# COMPACT_ATOMS: atom_id res chain seq x y z
N ARG A 1 -31.27 7.25 10.84
CA ARG A 1 -30.50 8.49 10.58
C ARG A 1 -29.61 8.33 9.33
N ILE A 2 -28.73 7.33 9.26
CA ILE A 2 -27.85 7.05 8.11
C ILE A 2 -28.64 6.77 6.81
N LYS A 3 -29.67 5.91 6.84
CA LYS A 3 -30.55 5.67 5.68
C LYS A 3 -31.24 6.93 5.14
N ARG A 4 -31.50 7.92 5.98
CA ARG A 4 -32.13 9.20 5.59
C ARG A 4 -31.12 10.09 4.87
N ILE A 5 -29.86 10.06 5.29
CA ILE A 5 -28.77 10.83 4.68
C ILE A 5 -28.41 10.26 3.30
N VAL A 6 -28.30 8.93 3.19
CA VAL A 6 -28.02 8.25 1.90
C VAL A 6 -29.13 8.50 0.88
N LEU A 7 -30.39 8.47 1.32
CA LEU A 7 -31.53 8.79 0.45
C LEU A 7 -31.51 10.26 -0.02
N ILE A 8 -31.05 11.17 0.84
CA ILE A 8 -30.93 12.60 0.50
C ILE A 8 -29.80 12.82 -0.51
N ASP A 9 -28.66 12.14 -0.35
CA ASP A 9 -27.54 12.19 -1.30
C ASP A 9 -27.94 11.69 -2.69
N ASP A 10 -28.56 10.51 -2.76
CA ASP A 10 -28.94 9.87 -4.03
C ASP A 10 -30.01 10.68 -4.78
N VAL A 11 -30.95 11.26 -4.04
CA VAL A 11 -31.98 12.18 -4.58
C VAL A 11 -31.35 13.51 -5.02
N SER A 12 -30.38 14.04 -4.27
CA SER A 12 -29.65 15.27 -4.62
C SER A 12 -28.85 15.11 -5.91
N GLU A 13 -28.13 13.99 -6.06
CA GLU A 13 -27.30 13.71 -7.24
C GLU A 13 -28.14 13.51 -8.51
N SER A 14 -29.27 12.81 -8.37
CA SER A 14 -30.28 12.61 -9.42
C SER A 14 -30.90 13.94 -9.86
N LEU A 15 -31.22 14.81 -8.89
CA LEU A 15 -31.74 16.15 -9.14
C LEU A 15 -30.71 17.04 -9.83
N GLN A 16 -29.43 16.88 -9.49
CA GLN A 16 -28.37 17.67 -10.07
C GLN A 16 -28.16 17.33 -11.55
N LYS A 17 -28.16 16.04 -11.91
CA LYS A 17 -28.15 15.62 -13.33
C LYS A 17 -29.37 16.16 -14.09
N ALA A 18 -30.55 16.14 -13.48
CA ALA A 18 -31.77 16.65 -14.11
C ALA A 18 -31.76 18.20 -14.24
N ALA A 19 -31.25 18.91 -13.23
CA ALA A 19 -31.17 20.36 -13.18
C ALA A 19 -30.09 20.96 -14.08
N ASP A 20 -28.93 20.29 -14.22
CA ASP A 20 -27.86 20.74 -15.11
C ASP A 20 -28.24 20.55 -16.60
N THR A 21 -29.20 19.65 -16.87
CA THR A 21 -29.71 19.39 -18.22
C THR A 21 -30.93 20.26 -18.58
N MET A 22 -31.59 20.89 -17.60
CA MET A 22 -32.90 21.54 -17.79
C MET A 22 -32.97 22.90 -17.09
N GLY A 23 -33.24 23.95 -17.86
CA GLY A 23 -33.20 25.35 -17.42
C GLY A 23 -34.06 25.71 -16.20
N GLU A 24 -33.80 26.91 -15.64
CA GLU A 24 -34.22 27.37 -14.30
C GLU A 24 -35.71 27.19 -13.95
N GLY A 25 -36.60 27.24 -14.95
CA GLY A 25 -38.05 27.08 -14.76
C GLY A 25 -38.47 25.65 -14.38
N LEU A 26 -37.82 24.63 -14.93
CA LEU A 26 -38.17 23.23 -14.67
C LEU A 26 -37.64 22.76 -13.32
N THR A 27 -36.46 23.29 -12.92
CA THR A 27 -35.85 23.04 -11.61
C THR A 27 -36.76 23.48 -10.46
N GLY A 28 -37.46 24.60 -10.63
CA GLY A 28 -38.44 25.10 -9.66
C GLY A 28 -39.68 24.20 -9.53
N TRP A 29 -40.15 23.63 -10.63
CA TRP A 29 -41.32 22.74 -10.66
C TRP A 29 -41.05 21.38 -10.02
N VAL A 30 -39.87 20.80 -10.28
CA VAL A 30 -39.44 19.51 -9.69
C VAL A 30 -39.25 19.63 -8.17
N LEU A 31 -38.60 20.70 -7.70
CA LEU A 31 -38.43 20.95 -6.26
C LEU A 31 -39.77 21.09 -5.53
N LYS A 32 -40.75 21.75 -6.15
CA LYS A 32 -42.11 21.93 -5.59
C LYS A 32 -42.88 20.61 -5.52
N HIS A 33 -42.68 19.70 -6.47
CA HIS A 33 -43.30 18.37 -6.45
C HIS A 33 -42.67 17.42 -5.43
N LEU A 34 -41.34 17.48 -5.25
CA LEU A 34 -40.63 16.70 -4.23
C LEU A 34 -41.00 17.09 -2.81
N GLU A 35 -41.15 18.39 -2.53
CA GLU A 35 -41.65 18.90 -1.26
C GLU A 35 -43.05 18.33 -0.93
N LYS A 36 -43.89 18.15 -1.96
CA LYS A 36 -45.21 17.55 -1.82
C LYS A 36 -45.18 16.03 -1.63
N ALA A 37 -44.19 15.34 -2.20
CA ALA A 37 -44.03 13.89 -2.09
C ALA A 37 -43.34 13.45 -0.78
N TYR A 38 -42.49 14.30 -0.19
CA TYR A 38 -41.77 14.03 1.05
C TYR A 38 -42.01 15.14 2.09
N SER A 39 -43.00 14.94 2.96
CA SER A 39 -43.45 15.89 3.99
C SER A 39 -42.43 16.26 5.08
N GLY A 40 -41.21 15.71 5.04
CA GLY A 40 -40.14 15.99 5.99
C GLY A 40 -38.91 16.68 5.39
N LEU A 41 -39.02 17.21 4.16
CA LEU A 41 -37.93 17.80 3.40
C LEU A 41 -38.25 19.29 3.13
N ASP A 42 -37.73 20.20 3.96
CA ASP A 42 -37.94 21.63 3.80
C ASP A 42 -37.10 22.17 2.62
N ARG A 43 -37.76 22.86 1.68
CA ARG A 43 -37.14 23.52 0.53
C ARG A 43 -35.99 24.44 0.93
N LYS A 44 -36.07 25.09 2.10
CA LYS A 44 -34.99 25.95 2.62
C LYS A 44 -33.74 25.16 2.98
N GLU A 45 -33.87 23.96 3.54
CA GLU A 45 -32.72 23.10 3.86
C GLU A 45 -32.07 22.56 2.58
N LEU A 46 -32.85 22.10 1.60
CA LEU A 46 -32.35 21.64 0.29
C LEU A 46 -31.56 22.73 -0.45
N VAL A 47 -32.08 23.96 -0.47
CA VAL A 47 -31.39 25.10 -1.09
C VAL A 47 -30.13 25.48 -0.32
N LYS A 48 -30.14 25.36 1.03
CA LYS A 48 -28.98 25.63 1.88
C LYS A 48 -27.88 24.59 1.67
N VAL A 49 -28.22 23.30 1.65
CA VAL A 49 -27.30 22.19 1.31
C VAL A 49 -26.71 22.40 -0.08
N ARG A 50 -27.54 22.71 -1.09
CA ARG A 50 -27.06 23.02 -2.45
C ARG A 50 -26.10 24.21 -2.48
N ARG A 51 -26.36 25.25 -1.68
CA ARG A 51 -25.49 26.43 -1.59
C ARG A 51 -24.17 26.09 -0.90
N GLU A 52 -24.21 25.30 0.17
CA GLU A 52 -23.02 24.82 0.88
C GLU A 52 -22.17 23.89 0.01
N GLU A 53 -22.77 22.97 -0.74
CA GLU A 53 -22.10 22.09 -1.72
C GLU A 53 -21.48 22.86 -2.88
N LYS A 54 -22.19 23.87 -3.40
CA LYS A 54 -21.67 24.71 -4.48
C LYS A 54 -20.51 25.56 -3.98
N LEU A 55 -20.63 26.14 -2.78
CA LEU A 55 -19.54 26.87 -2.13
C LEU A 55 -18.33 25.95 -1.84
N HIS A 56 -18.56 24.71 -1.43
CA HIS A 56 -17.52 23.71 -1.25
C HIS A 56 -16.83 23.34 -2.56
N ARG A 57 -17.59 23.12 -3.65
CA ARG A 57 -17.06 22.85 -4.99
C ARG A 57 -16.25 24.03 -5.52
N ASP A 58 -16.77 25.24 -5.42
CA ASP A 58 -16.11 26.46 -5.88
C ASP A 58 -14.83 26.73 -5.04
N ALA A 59 -14.86 26.44 -3.75
CA ALA A 59 -13.70 26.54 -2.86
C ALA A 59 -12.64 25.43 -3.09
N GLU A 60 -13.03 24.27 -3.62
CA GLU A 60 -12.08 23.24 -4.06
C GLU A 60 -11.54 23.48 -5.47
N ALA A 61 -12.33 24.05 -6.38
CA ALA A 61 -11.92 24.39 -7.74
C ALA A 61 -10.84 25.49 -7.80
N GLY A 62 -10.76 26.34 -6.78
CA GLY A 62 -9.75 27.39 -6.66
C GLY A 62 -8.43 26.97 -6.00
N LYS A 63 -8.33 25.73 -5.49
CA LYS A 63 -7.10 25.25 -4.83
C LYS A 63 -6.16 24.61 -5.86
N PRO A 64 -4.83 24.86 -5.77
CA PRO A 64 -3.88 24.16 -6.63
C PRO A 64 -4.05 22.64 -6.46
N GLU A 65 -4.12 21.90 -7.58
CA GLU A 65 -4.20 20.43 -7.56
C GLU A 65 -2.97 19.89 -6.81
N ILE A 66 -3.19 19.27 -5.65
CA ILE A 66 -2.11 18.69 -4.85
C ILE A 66 -1.86 17.27 -5.36
N PHE A 67 -0.62 16.98 -5.71
CA PHE A 67 -0.26 15.65 -6.18
C PHE A 67 -0.50 14.60 -5.08
N ALA A 68 -1.13 13.48 -5.45
CA ALA A 68 -1.35 12.35 -4.57
C ALA A 68 -2.13 12.65 -3.28
N ARG A 69 -3.05 13.63 -3.26
CA ARG A 69 -3.87 13.96 -2.07
C ARG A 69 -4.52 12.72 -1.44
N GLY A 70 -4.43 12.61 -0.11
CA GLY A 70 -5.04 11.52 0.66
C GLY A 70 -4.45 10.14 0.38
N CYS A 71 -5.27 9.09 0.48
CA CYS A 71 -4.89 7.70 0.18
C CYS A 71 -5.21 7.35 -1.29
N SER A 72 -4.57 8.04 -2.23
CA SER A 72 -4.76 7.83 -3.67
C SER A 72 -3.78 6.79 -4.24
N PHE A 73 -4.05 6.28 -5.46
CA PHE A 73 -3.13 5.37 -6.16
C PHE A 73 -1.70 5.92 -6.23
N TYR A 74 -1.54 7.19 -6.62
CA TYR A 74 -0.23 7.84 -6.67
C TYR A 74 0.44 7.85 -5.29
N LYS A 75 -0.30 8.13 -4.21
CA LYS A 75 0.24 8.08 -2.84
C LYS A 75 0.76 6.69 -2.52
N LEU A 76 -0.04 5.66 -2.78
CA LEU A 76 0.31 4.28 -2.49
C LEU A 76 1.50 3.80 -3.31
N ALA A 77 1.59 4.15 -4.60
CA ALA A 77 2.73 3.81 -5.44
C ALA A 77 4.04 4.44 -4.92
N TRP A 78 3.99 5.70 -4.46
CA TRP A 78 5.15 6.36 -3.86
C TRP A 78 5.50 5.78 -2.49
N LEU A 79 4.52 5.48 -1.64
CA LEU A 79 4.74 4.81 -0.36
C LEU A 79 5.32 3.41 -0.53
N PHE A 80 4.86 2.68 -1.55
CA PHE A 80 5.42 1.39 -1.91
C PHE A 80 6.90 1.53 -2.27
N PHE A 81 7.23 2.42 -3.21
CA PHE A 81 8.60 2.60 -3.65
C PHE A 81 9.53 3.09 -2.53
N LEU A 82 9.14 4.15 -1.82
CA LEU A 82 9.93 4.70 -0.71
C LEU A 82 10.02 3.69 0.44
N GLY A 83 8.93 3.00 0.76
CA GLY A 83 8.89 1.96 1.78
C GLY A 83 9.79 0.78 1.43
N SER A 84 9.79 0.35 0.16
CA SER A 84 10.69 -0.70 -0.32
C SER A 84 12.16 -0.30 -0.24
N LEU A 85 12.50 0.93 -0.64
CA LEU A 85 13.87 1.42 -0.63
C LEU A 85 14.38 1.65 0.79
N LEU A 86 13.64 2.41 1.59
CA LEU A 86 14.04 2.75 2.96
C LEU A 86 14.02 1.53 3.86
N GLY A 87 13.03 0.63 3.68
CA GLY A 87 12.95 -0.60 4.43
C GLY A 87 14.15 -1.51 4.19
N ASP A 88 14.58 -1.65 2.93
CA ASP A 88 15.79 -2.41 2.60
C ASP A 88 17.04 -1.82 3.28
N ILE A 89 17.24 -0.51 3.15
CA ILE A 89 18.37 0.19 3.77
C ILE A 89 18.37 0.01 5.29
N VAL A 90 17.21 0.20 5.94
CA VAL A 90 17.05 0.03 7.39
C VAL A 90 17.37 -1.41 7.79
N GLU A 91 16.88 -2.41 7.05
CA GLU A 91 17.11 -3.81 7.35
C GLU A 91 18.58 -4.21 7.13
N THR A 92 19.22 -3.73 6.07
CA THR A 92 20.65 -3.94 5.83
C THR A 92 21.51 -3.32 6.92
N ILE A 93 21.21 -2.09 7.35
CA ILE A 93 21.91 -1.44 8.47
C ILE A 93 21.70 -2.22 9.77
N PHE A 94 20.46 -2.65 10.04
CA PHE A 94 20.14 -3.45 11.21
C PHE A 94 20.89 -4.78 11.22
N CYS A 95 20.94 -5.51 10.10
CA CYS A 95 21.70 -6.74 9.97
C CYS A 95 23.20 -6.52 10.15
N TYR A 96 23.75 -5.41 9.64
CA TYR A 96 25.16 -5.08 9.84
C TYR A 96 25.50 -4.90 11.32
N PHE A 97 24.68 -4.17 12.09
CA PHE A 97 24.93 -3.96 13.51
C PHE A 97 24.66 -5.21 14.38
N THR A 98 23.73 -6.07 13.98
CA THR A 98 23.34 -7.25 14.78
C THR A 98 24.15 -8.50 14.46
N MET A 99 24.51 -8.70 13.19
CA MET A 99 25.20 -9.89 12.71
C MET A 99 26.66 -9.63 12.34
N GLY A 100 27.10 -8.37 12.29
CA GLY A 100 28.48 -8.00 11.93
C GLY A 100 28.82 -8.15 10.45
N GLU A 101 27.88 -8.61 9.63
CA GLU A 101 28.07 -8.85 8.20
C GLU A 101 27.16 -7.98 7.36
N LEU A 102 27.75 -7.35 6.33
CA LEU A 102 27.00 -6.57 5.36
C LEU A 102 26.37 -7.50 4.33
N MET A 103 25.11 -7.87 4.58
CA MET A 103 24.33 -8.76 3.71
C MET A 103 23.20 -8.02 3.01
N SER A 104 22.96 -8.37 1.75
CA SER A 104 21.78 -7.89 1.02
C SER A 104 20.51 -8.41 1.67
N ARG A 105 19.56 -7.51 1.92
CA ARG A 105 18.18 -7.82 2.34
C ARG A 105 17.17 -7.58 1.22
N SER A 106 17.70 -7.34 0.02
CA SER A 106 16.91 -6.95 -1.13
C SER A 106 16.06 -8.09 -1.64
N SER A 107 14.82 -7.75 -1.98
CA SER A 107 13.93 -8.65 -2.69
C SER A 107 14.19 -8.63 -4.19
N LEU A 108 14.77 -7.55 -4.72
CA LEU A 108 14.91 -7.32 -6.15
C LEU A 108 16.38 -7.32 -6.62
N VAL A 109 16.60 -7.61 -7.90
CA VAL A 109 17.94 -7.74 -8.49
C VAL A 109 18.50 -6.42 -8.99
N TYR A 110 17.64 -5.43 -9.26
CA TYR A 110 18.03 -4.08 -9.62
C TYR A 110 17.75 -3.11 -8.47
N GLY A 111 18.76 -2.90 -7.64
CA GLY A 111 18.75 -1.91 -6.55
C GLY A 111 18.18 -2.43 -5.21
N PRO A 112 18.42 -1.69 -4.12
CA PRO A 112 18.06 -2.09 -2.76
C PRO A 112 16.57 -1.88 -2.48
N PHE A 113 15.72 -2.78 -2.99
CA PHE A 113 14.27 -2.73 -2.77
C PHE A 113 13.75 -3.97 -2.06
N SER A 114 13.09 -3.78 -0.92
CA SER A 114 12.37 -4.85 -0.23
C SER A 114 10.88 -4.79 -0.52
N ILE A 115 10.35 -5.81 -1.20
CA ILE A 115 8.91 -5.87 -1.53
C ILE A 115 8.08 -6.02 -0.25
N VAL A 116 8.58 -6.77 0.73
CA VAL A 116 7.91 -6.98 2.01
C VAL A 116 7.77 -5.66 2.78
N TRP A 117 8.79 -4.81 2.80
CA TRP A 117 8.66 -3.50 3.46
C TRP A 117 7.73 -2.55 2.71
N GLY A 118 7.81 -2.51 1.37
CA GLY A 118 6.94 -1.68 0.54
C GLY A 118 5.47 -2.07 0.69
N MET A 119 5.16 -3.36 0.61
CA MET A 119 3.81 -3.89 0.83
C MET A 119 3.31 -3.62 2.24
N GLY A 120 4.17 -3.77 3.26
CA GLY A 120 3.84 -3.42 4.64
C GLY A 120 3.41 -1.96 4.78
N CYS A 121 4.17 -1.03 4.20
CA CYS A 121 3.85 0.40 4.21
C CYS A 121 2.51 0.71 3.53
N VAL A 122 2.23 0.07 2.39
CA VAL A 122 0.97 0.24 1.66
C VAL A 122 -0.20 -0.33 2.44
N LEU A 123 -0.11 -1.58 2.90
CA LEU A 123 -1.20 -2.27 3.61
C LEU A 123 -1.52 -1.58 4.93
N LEU A 124 -0.50 -1.24 5.73
CA LEU A 124 -0.70 -0.47 6.96
C LEU A 124 -1.40 0.85 6.66
N THR A 125 -0.93 1.60 5.66
CA THR A 125 -1.57 2.85 5.26
C THR A 125 -3.02 2.64 4.84
N VAL A 126 -3.29 1.75 3.88
CA VAL A 126 -4.66 1.53 3.35
C VAL A 126 -5.64 1.18 4.47
N ILE A 127 -5.23 0.27 5.36
CA ILE A 127 -6.13 -0.24 6.41
C ILE A 127 -6.28 0.77 7.55
N LEU A 128 -5.18 1.39 8.01
CA LEU A 128 -5.18 2.31 9.16
C LEU A 128 -5.56 3.74 8.80
N TYR A 129 -5.51 4.16 7.52
CA TYR A 129 -5.77 5.54 7.13
C TYR A 129 -7.15 6.04 7.55
N GLN A 130 -8.17 5.16 7.52
CA GLN A 130 -9.52 5.47 8.01
C GLN A 130 -9.60 5.62 9.54
N TYR A 131 -8.62 5.07 10.27
CA TYR A 131 -8.55 5.10 11.73
C TYR A 131 -7.47 6.04 12.27
N ARG A 132 -6.80 6.82 11.41
CA ARG A 132 -5.66 7.67 11.79
C ARG A 132 -5.97 8.71 12.89
N GLU A 133 -7.21 9.16 12.98
CA GLU A 133 -7.69 10.12 13.99
C GLU A 133 -8.13 9.45 15.31
N ARG A 134 -8.10 8.11 15.38
CA ARG A 134 -8.39 7.38 16.61
C ARG A 134 -7.22 7.51 17.61
N SER A 135 -7.49 7.11 18.85
CA SER A 135 -6.50 7.09 19.92
C SER A 135 -5.33 6.16 19.60
N ASP A 136 -4.17 6.49 20.14
CA ASP A 136 -2.93 5.76 19.91
C ASP A 136 -3.05 4.31 20.40
N SER A 137 -3.76 4.08 21.52
CA SER A 137 -4.05 2.73 22.03
C SER A 137 -4.88 1.89 21.06
N PHE A 138 -5.82 2.50 20.32
CA PHE A 138 -6.60 1.79 19.31
C PHE A 138 -5.70 1.38 18.14
N ILE A 139 -4.89 2.31 17.63
CA ILE A 139 -3.96 2.05 16.53
C ILE A 139 -2.92 1.01 16.94
N PHE A 140 -2.44 1.07 18.18
CA PHE A 140 -1.53 0.10 18.76
C PHE A 140 -2.13 -1.31 18.77
N LEU A 141 -3.31 -1.49 19.37
CA LEU A 141 -3.93 -2.80 19.49
C LEU A 141 -4.29 -3.39 18.12
N PHE A 142 -4.84 -2.56 17.24
CA PHE A 142 -5.18 -2.97 15.88
C PHE A 142 -3.92 -3.25 15.05
N GLY A 143 -2.88 -2.45 15.21
CA GLY A 143 -1.56 -2.64 14.60
C GLY A 143 -0.86 -3.91 15.07
N THR A 144 -0.98 -4.27 16.35
CA THR A 144 -0.47 -5.53 16.91
C THR A 144 -1.09 -6.73 16.21
N PHE A 145 -2.42 -6.71 16.04
CA PHE A 145 -3.12 -7.76 15.31
C PHE A 145 -2.76 -7.77 13.82
N LEU A 146 -2.80 -6.60 13.17
CA LEU A 146 -2.56 -6.47 11.73
C LEU A 146 -1.13 -6.85 11.34
N GLY A 147 -0.15 -6.44 12.14
CA GLY A 147 1.25 -6.81 11.93
C GLY A 147 1.49 -8.30 12.13
N GLY A 148 0.91 -8.91 13.17
CA GLY A 148 0.95 -10.36 13.35
C GLY A 148 0.30 -11.11 12.18
N ALA A 149 -0.86 -10.66 11.69
CA ALA A 149 -1.49 -11.24 10.51
C ALA A 149 -0.62 -11.08 9.25
N TYR A 150 -0.03 -9.91 9.04
CA TYR A 150 0.87 -9.63 7.93
C TYR A 150 2.10 -10.54 7.94
N GLU A 151 2.78 -10.64 9.08
CA GLU A 151 3.96 -11.49 9.27
C GLU A 151 3.61 -12.96 9.04
N TYR A 152 2.48 -13.44 9.58
CA TYR A 152 2.03 -14.80 9.36
C TYR A 152 1.79 -15.11 7.88
N ILE A 153 1.07 -14.23 7.18
CA ILE A 153 0.80 -14.37 5.75
C ILE A 153 2.11 -14.36 4.96
N CYS A 154 3.04 -13.46 5.27
CA CYS A 154 4.34 -13.42 4.61
C CYS A 154 5.13 -14.70 4.83
N SER A 155 5.13 -15.27 6.04
CA SER A 155 5.78 -16.54 6.35
C SER A 155 5.18 -17.70 5.55
N VAL A 156 3.84 -17.79 5.48
CA VAL A 156 3.16 -18.85 4.71
C VAL A 156 3.42 -18.70 3.21
N LEU A 157 3.31 -17.48 2.66
CA LEU A 157 3.58 -17.24 1.24
C LEU A 157 5.05 -17.53 0.90
N ALA A 158 5.99 -17.15 1.76
CA ALA A 158 7.40 -17.46 1.58
C ALA A 158 7.65 -18.96 1.52
N GLU A 159 7.05 -19.73 2.43
CA GLU A 159 7.19 -21.18 2.44
C GLU A 159 6.54 -21.83 1.22
N LEU A 160 5.36 -21.37 0.80
CA LEU A 160 4.68 -21.90 -0.39
C LEU A 160 5.44 -21.63 -1.68
N VAL A 161 6.05 -20.45 -1.81
CA VAL A 161 6.73 -20.03 -3.05
C VAL A 161 8.18 -20.47 -3.10
N PHE A 162 8.88 -20.43 -1.96
CA PHE A 162 10.33 -20.66 -1.89
C PHE A 162 10.71 -21.92 -1.11
N GLY A 163 9.75 -22.62 -0.50
CA GLY A 163 10.01 -23.79 0.34
C GLY A 163 10.80 -23.48 1.60
N THR A 164 10.92 -22.21 1.99
CA THR A 164 11.76 -21.78 3.11
C THR A 164 11.04 -20.84 4.07
N MET A 165 11.34 -21.00 5.35
CA MET A 165 10.86 -20.14 6.41
C MET A 165 11.96 -19.10 6.73
N PHE A 166 11.71 -17.82 6.43
CA PHE A 166 12.72 -16.76 6.59
C PHE A 166 13.07 -16.44 8.05
N TRP A 167 12.20 -16.79 9.00
CA TRP A 167 12.40 -16.62 10.43
C TRP A 167 11.65 -17.72 11.18
N ASP A 168 12.23 -18.21 12.28
CA ASP A 168 11.63 -19.23 13.14
C ASP A 168 11.59 -18.74 14.60
N TYR A 169 10.38 -18.63 15.13
CA TYR A 169 10.08 -18.22 16.50
C TYR A 169 9.63 -19.39 17.39
N SER A 170 9.84 -20.64 16.98
CA SER A 170 9.44 -21.83 17.74
C SER A 170 10.04 -21.86 19.15
N GLY A 171 11.23 -21.27 19.32
CA GLY A 171 11.90 -21.13 20.62
C GLY A 171 11.40 -19.97 21.51
N ILE A 172 10.44 -19.18 21.06
CA ILE A 172 9.91 -18.00 21.78
C ILE A 172 8.50 -18.32 22.30
N PRO A 173 8.15 -17.97 23.55
CA PRO A 173 6.81 -18.22 24.10
C PRO A 173 5.71 -17.47 23.32
N PHE A 174 4.49 -18.01 23.37
CA PHE A 174 3.33 -17.48 22.65
C PHE A 174 3.53 -17.37 21.13
N ASN A 175 4.30 -18.31 20.56
CA ASN A 175 4.41 -18.43 19.12
C ASN A 175 3.22 -19.19 18.52
N LEU A 176 2.94 -18.93 17.25
CA LEU A 176 1.94 -19.65 16.47
C LEU A 176 2.62 -20.35 15.29
N GLY A 177 2.86 -21.65 15.45
CA GLY A 177 3.53 -22.50 14.45
C GLY A 177 4.94 -22.03 14.10
N GLY A 178 5.64 -21.37 15.03
CA GLY A 178 6.95 -20.76 14.79
C GLY A 178 6.94 -19.51 13.88
N ARG A 179 5.81 -19.14 13.28
CA ARG A 179 5.75 -18.09 12.24
C ARG A 179 5.61 -16.68 12.78
N ILE A 180 4.91 -16.54 13.89
CA ILE A 180 4.71 -15.28 14.61
C ILE A 180 4.79 -15.54 16.10
N ASN A 181 5.00 -14.50 16.89
CA ASN A 181 4.90 -14.58 18.34
C ASN A 181 4.38 -13.26 18.93
N LEU A 182 3.82 -13.33 20.13
CA LEU A 182 3.16 -12.19 20.76
C LEU A 182 4.08 -10.98 21.00
N LEU A 183 5.37 -11.21 21.29
CA LEU A 183 6.34 -10.13 21.52
C LEU A 183 6.60 -9.32 20.23
N TYR A 184 6.77 -9.98 19.09
CA TYR A 184 6.96 -9.28 17.82
C TYR A 184 5.66 -8.64 17.32
N CYS A 185 4.51 -9.28 17.53
CA CYS A 185 3.20 -8.64 17.35
C CYS A 185 3.10 -7.33 18.15
N PHE A 186 3.54 -7.31 19.40
CA PHE A 186 3.57 -6.09 20.21
C PHE A 186 4.43 -4.99 19.59
N PHE A 187 5.62 -5.32 19.08
CA PHE A 187 6.47 -4.36 18.36
C PHE A 187 5.81 -3.84 17.08
N TRP A 188 5.05 -4.68 16.36
CA TRP A 188 4.25 -4.23 15.22
C TRP A 188 3.18 -3.22 15.61
N GLY A 189 2.58 -3.36 16.80
CA GLY A 189 1.67 -2.34 17.35
C GLY A 189 2.35 -0.98 17.54
N ILE A 190 3.57 -0.97 18.10
CA ILE A 190 4.37 0.27 18.22
C ILE A 190 4.67 0.83 16.84
N ALA A 191 5.13 -0.01 15.92
CA ALA A 191 5.46 0.38 14.56
C ALA A 191 4.25 0.99 13.83
N ALA A 192 3.04 0.46 14.03
CA ALA A 192 1.81 1.02 13.47
C ALA A 192 1.50 2.41 14.00
N VAL A 193 1.68 2.66 15.30
CA VAL A 193 1.50 4.00 15.89
C VAL A 193 2.54 4.97 15.34
N VAL A 194 3.82 4.59 15.35
CA VAL A 194 4.91 5.41 14.82
C VAL A 194 4.69 5.71 13.33
N TRP A 195 4.28 4.70 12.56
CA TRP A 195 3.93 4.86 11.15
C TRP A 195 2.83 5.89 10.98
N MET A 196 1.67 5.69 11.61
CA MET A 196 0.49 6.53 11.37
C MET A 196 0.62 7.94 11.93
N LYS A 197 1.25 8.11 13.11
CA LYS A 197 1.33 9.41 13.80
C LYS A 197 2.57 10.21 13.44
N PHE A 198 3.64 9.56 12.97
CA PHE A 198 4.91 10.23 12.74
C PHE A 198 5.43 10.11 11.30
N LEU A 199 5.59 8.89 10.78
CA LEU A 199 6.25 8.66 9.49
C LEU A 199 5.33 8.98 8.31
N TYR A 200 4.12 8.41 8.28
CA TYR A 200 3.15 8.59 7.21
C TYR A 200 2.82 10.08 6.97
N PRO A 201 2.52 10.93 7.98
CA PRO A 201 2.25 12.34 7.74
C PRO A 201 3.42 13.08 7.08
N ARG A 202 4.66 12.77 7.47
CA ARG A 202 5.88 13.37 6.90
C ARG A 202 6.13 12.92 5.48
N LEU A 203 6.03 11.61 5.22
CA LEU A 203 6.17 11.05 3.87
C LEU A 203 5.04 11.55 2.96
N SER A 204 3.81 11.58 3.46
CA SER A 204 2.65 12.10 2.75
C SER A 204 2.86 13.55 2.32
N ALA A 205 3.32 14.40 3.23
CA ALA A 205 3.62 15.80 2.95
C ALA A 205 4.78 15.97 1.96
N LEU A 206 5.81 15.12 2.03
CA LEU A 206 6.91 15.12 1.08
C LEU A 206 6.44 14.75 -0.34
N ILE A 207 5.62 13.70 -0.45
CA ILE A 207 5.05 13.27 -1.73
C ILE A 207 4.14 14.36 -2.31
N GLU A 208 3.32 15.01 -1.48
CA GLU A 208 2.39 16.08 -1.91
C GLU A 208 3.09 17.36 -2.40
N ARG A 209 4.37 17.55 -2.08
CA ARG A 209 5.19 18.67 -2.60
C ARG A 209 5.60 18.47 -4.07
N ILE A 210 5.47 17.27 -4.61
CA ILE A 210 5.85 16.99 -5.99
C ILE A 210 4.84 17.66 -6.93
N PRO A 211 5.28 18.39 -7.97
CA PRO A 211 4.34 18.98 -8.92
C PRO A 211 3.55 17.90 -9.65
N VAL A 212 2.25 18.13 -9.89
CA VAL A 212 1.31 17.09 -10.39
C VAL A 212 1.76 16.43 -11.69
N LYS A 213 2.10 17.22 -12.71
CA LYS A 213 2.48 16.71 -14.04
C LYS A 213 3.72 15.81 -13.98
N PRO A 214 4.88 16.25 -13.46
CA PRO A 214 6.04 15.37 -13.33
C PRO A 214 5.80 14.23 -12.34
N GLY A 215 5.02 14.45 -11.27
CA GLY A 215 4.68 13.41 -10.31
C GLY A 215 3.94 12.23 -10.94
N LYS A 216 2.93 12.49 -11.79
CA LYS A 216 2.17 11.46 -12.52
C LYS A 216 3.08 10.68 -13.49
N TRP A 217 3.92 11.38 -14.24
CA TRP A 217 4.88 10.75 -15.17
C TRP A 217 5.90 9.87 -14.44
N LEU A 218 6.50 10.39 -13.38
CA LEU A 218 7.48 9.68 -12.58
C LEU A 218 6.87 8.45 -11.90
N THR A 219 5.64 8.53 -11.39
CA THR A 219 4.95 7.35 -10.86
C THR A 219 4.85 6.23 -11.89
N TRP A 220 4.47 6.50 -13.14
CA TRP A 220 4.37 5.45 -14.15
C TRP A 220 5.72 4.85 -14.52
N ILE A 221 6.77 5.67 -14.62
CA ILE A 221 8.14 5.17 -14.82
C ILE A 221 8.54 4.23 -13.69
N MET A 222 8.30 4.62 -12.44
CA MET A 222 8.61 3.81 -11.26
C MET A 222 7.79 2.52 -11.22
N VAL A 223 6.51 2.57 -11.58
CA VAL A 223 5.64 1.38 -11.64
C VAL A 223 6.17 0.40 -12.68
N VAL A 224 6.46 0.85 -13.90
CA VAL A 224 7.02 0.01 -14.97
C VAL A 224 8.36 -0.59 -14.53
N PHE A 225 9.24 0.23 -13.92
CA PHE A 225 10.50 -0.23 -13.38
C PHE A 225 10.33 -1.32 -12.32
N MET A 226 9.46 -1.10 -11.32
CA MET A 226 9.23 -2.07 -10.24
C MET A 226 8.61 -3.37 -10.77
N CYS A 227 7.63 -3.29 -11.68
CA CYS A 227 7.04 -4.47 -12.30
C CYS A 227 8.06 -5.28 -13.10
N PHE A 228 8.88 -4.60 -13.92
CA PHE A 228 9.95 -5.25 -14.68
C PHE A 228 10.98 -5.90 -13.73
N ASN A 229 11.40 -5.19 -12.70
CA ASN A 229 12.39 -5.67 -11.73
C ASN A 229 11.86 -6.89 -10.96
N MET A 230 10.61 -6.85 -10.49
CA MET A 230 9.94 -8.01 -9.87
C MET A 230 9.90 -9.21 -10.82
N LEU A 231 9.50 -9.01 -12.08
CA LEU A 231 9.43 -10.09 -13.06
C LEU A 231 10.81 -10.73 -13.28
N ILE A 232 11.83 -9.92 -13.55
CA ILE A 232 13.19 -10.41 -13.78
C ILE A 232 13.75 -11.08 -12.51
N SER A 233 13.52 -10.51 -11.32
CA SER A 233 13.91 -11.11 -10.05
C SER A 233 13.26 -12.48 -9.83
N SER A 234 11.95 -12.60 -10.07
CA SER A 234 11.24 -13.87 -9.94
C SER A 234 11.76 -14.92 -10.93
N LEU A 235 12.00 -14.54 -12.19
CA LEU A 235 12.56 -15.44 -13.20
C LEU A 235 13.99 -15.87 -12.84
N ALA A 236 14.83 -14.93 -12.40
CA ALA A 236 16.20 -15.21 -11.98
C ALA A 236 16.24 -16.14 -10.77
N LEU A 237 15.39 -15.90 -9.75
CA LEU A 237 15.32 -16.72 -8.55
C LEU A 237 14.75 -18.11 -8.85
N TYR A 238 13.76 -18.21 -9.74
CA TYR A 238 13.22 -19.49 -10.20
C TYR A 238 14.29 -20.30 -10.95
N ARG A 239 15.03 -19.67 -11.88
CA ARG A 239 16.12 -20.34 -12.60
C ARG A 239 17.28 -20.72 -11.66
N TYR A 240 17.62 -19.87 -10.69
CA TYR A 240 18.59 -20.20 -9.66
C TYR A 240 18.17 -21.46 -8.88
N ASN A 241 16.91 -21.53 -8.44
CA ASN A 241 16.39 -22.70 -7.75
C ASN A 241 16.41 -23.97 -8.63
N GLN A 242 16.04 -23.86 -9.91
CA GLN A 242 16.16 -24.97 -10.87
C GLN A 242 17.60 -25.48 -10.98
N ARG A 243 18.59 -24.60 -11.16
CA ARG A 243 20.01 -25.00 -11.29
C ARG A 243 20.50 -25.79 -10.07
N GLN A 244 19.96 -25.50 -8.88
CA GLN A 244 20.32 -26.19 -7.64
C GLN A 244 19.59 -27.53 -7.43
N THR A 245 18.42 -27.71 -8.03
CA THR A 245 17.53 -28.87 -7.76
C THR A 245 17.51 -29.89 -8.90
N ASP A 246 17.74 -29.45 -10.13
CA ASP A 246 17.74 -30.29 -11.32
C ASP A 246 18.86 -29.87 -12.29
N SER A 247 19.97 -30.61 -12.24
CA SER A 247 21.12 -30.39 -13.12
C SER A 247 20.86 -30.75 -14.60
N SER A 248 19.70 -31.31 -14.92
CA SER A 248 19.29 -31.70 -16.27
C SER A 248 18.26 -30.77 -16.92
N ALA A 249 17.90 -29.67 -16.25
CA ALA A 249 16.89 -28.74 -16.72
C ALA A 249 17.21 -28.17 -18.11
N GLU A 250 16.28 -28.32 -19.06
CA GLU A 250 16.44 -27.89 -20.45
C GLU A 250 16.77 -26.39 -20.56
N THR A 251 17.68 -26.06 -21.48
CA THR A 251 18.11 -24.69 -21.74
C THR A 251 17.49 -24.19 -23.03
N ASN A 252 16.75 -23.08 -22.94
CA ASN A 252 16.17 -22.34 -24.05
C ASN A 252 16.76 -20.91 -24.10
N ALA A 253 16.43 -20.14 -25.14
CA ALA A 253 16.97 -18.79 -25.33
C ALA A 253 16.75 -17.85 -24.12
N TYR A 254 15.61 -17.97 -23.42
CA TYR A 254 15.34 -17.16 -22.23
C TYR A 254 16.13 -17.62 -21.00
N THR A 255 16.33 -18.93 -20.80
CA THR A 255 17.15 -19.42 -19.67
C THR A 255 18.61 -19.08 -19.89
N GLU A 256 19.10 -19.15 -21.12
CA GLU A 256 20.47 -18.73 -21.46
C GLU A 256 20.68 -17.23 -21.19
N PHE A 257 19.70 -16.39 -21.52
CA PHE A 257 19.72 -14.97 -21.16
C PHE A 257 19.81 -14.78 -19.64
N ILE A 258 19.00 -15.51 -18.86
CA ILE A 258 18.99 -15.42 -17.39
C ILE A 258 20.29 -15.98 -16.80
N ASP A 259 20.81 -17.11 -17.30
CA ASP A 259 22.05 -17.72 -16.83
C ASP A 259 23.25 -16.79 -17.08
N THR A 260 23.26 -16.09 -18.21
CA THR A 260 24.31 -15.11 -18.56
C THR A 260 24.25 -13.84 -17.70
N HIS A 261 23.06 -13.30 -17.44
CA HIS A 261 22.91 -12.03 -16.73
C HIS A 261 22.77 -12.19 -15.20
N PHE A 262 22.33 -13.37 -14.73
CA PHE A 262 22.08 -13.72 -13.33
C PHE A 262 22.71 -15.09 -12.97
N PRO A 263 24.05 -15.19 -13.07
CA PRO A 263 24.77 -16.38 -12.64
C PRO A 263 24.67 -16.59 -11.12
N ASP A 264 24.99 -17.80 -10.66
CA ASP A 264 24.86 -18.20 -9.25
C ASP A 264 25.60 -17.24 -8.30
N GLU A 265 26.81 -16.81 -8.64
CA GLU A 265 27.58 -15.86 -7.82
C GLU A 265 26.82 -14.54 -7.58
N ARG A 266 26.16 -14.01 -8.63
CA ARG A 266 25.34 -12.80 -8.51
C ARG A 266 24.12 -13.06 -7.63
N MET A 267 23.47 -14.20 -7.80
CA MET A 267 22.28 -14.57 -7.04
C MET A 267 22.60 -14.79 -5.56
N GLU A 268 23.72 -15.42 -5.23
CA GLU A 268 24.18 -15.61 -3.85
C GLU A 268 24.54 -14.30 -3.15
N ARG A 269 25.11 -13.34 -3.88
CA ARG A 269 25.39 -12.01 -3.34
C ARG A 269 24.11 -11.24 -3.03
N ILE A 270 23.08 -11.34 -3.87
CA ILE A 270 21.81 -10.63 -3.72
C ILE A 270 20.91 -11.32 -2.70
N TYR A 271 20.88 -12.65 -2.71
CA TYR A 271 20.03 -13.52 -1.88
C TYR A 271 20.85 -14.51 -1.05
N PRO A 272 21.68 -14.03 -0.10
CA PRO A 272 22.61 -14.89 0.65
C PRO A 272 21.93 -15.98 1.49
N LYS A 273 20.63 -15.80 1.80
CA LYS A 273 19.81 -16.76 2.54
C LYS A 273 18.95 -17.69 1.67
N ALA A 274 18.99 -17.56 0.34
CA ALA A 274 18.21 -18.41 -0.57
C ALA A 274 18.88 -19.77 -0.87
N LYS A 275 19.85 -20.20 -0.06
CA LYS A 275 20.51 -21.49 -0.23
C LYS A 275 19.49 -22.62 -0.02
N PRO A 276 19.41 -23.62 -0.90
CA PRO A 276 18.53 -24.77 -0.70
C PRO A 276 18.89 -25.48 0.61
N ALA A 277 17.87 -26.01 1.30
CA ALA A 277 18.08 -26.93 2.40
C ALA A 277 18.90 -28.12 1.87
N LYS A 278 20.04 -28.39 2.52
CA LYS A 278 20.82 -29.61 2.27
C LYS A 278 20.08 -30.83 2.78
#